data_AF-A0A925I8I1-F1
#
_entry.id   AF-A0A925I8I1-F1
#
_cell.length_a   1.000
_cell.length_b   1.000
_cell.length_c   1.000
_cell.angle_alpha   90.00
_cell.angle_beta   90.00
_cell.angle_gamma   90.00
#
_symmetry.space_group_name_H-M   'P 1'
#
loop_
_entity.id
_entity.type
_entity.pdbx_description
1 polymer ?
#
loop_
_entity_poly.entity_id
_entity_poly.type
_entity_poly.pdbx_seq_one_letter_code
_entity_poly.pdbx_strand_id
1 'polypeptide(L)'
;FNKIVYSGLLSTFSFEYADKNRKKLNAYGSGKNFVSGFTISDALLQEFITFLDNNGVKKDAWGLNRSEKGIRLQLKAYIGRNIFNNDGFYPVLHTSDKTIKKALEVLGKAR
;
A
#
# COMPACT_ATOMS: atom_id res chain seq x y z
N PHE A 1 -12.61 15.53 6.50
CA PHE A 1 -12.81 15.63 5.04
C PHE A 1 -11.75 14.81 4.26
N ASN A 2 -10.45 15.14 4.35
CA ASN A 2 -9.38 14.49 3.57
C ASN A 2 -9.27 12.96 3.72
N LYS A 3 -9.58 12.37 4.88
CA LYS A 3 -9.45 10.92 5.12
C LYS A 3 -10.44 10.07 4.31
N ILE A 4 -11.69 10.53 4.15
CA ILE A 4 -12.73 9.80 3.41
C ILE A 4 -12.42 9.85 1.92
N VAL A 5 -12.09 11.03 1.40
CA VAL A 5 -11.66 11.24 0.02
C VAL A 5 -10.43 10.37 -0.29
N TYR A 6 -9.43 10.38 0.60
CA TYR A 6 -8.26 9.50 0.47
C TYR A 6 -8.64 8.03 0.40
N SER A 7 -9.47 7.54 1.33
CA SER A 7 -9.87 6.12 1.32
C SER A 7 -10.62 5.72 0.05
N GLY A 8 -11.43 6.62 -0.51
CA GLY A 8 -12.09 6.41 -1.78
C GLY A 8 -11.09 6.31 -2.92
N LEU A 9 -10.20 7.31 -3.06
CA LEU A 9 -9.17 7.35 -4.10
C LEU A 9 -8.16 6.19 -4.00
N LEU A 10 -7.79 5.79 -2.78
CA LEU A 10 -6.97 4.60 -2.53
C LEU A 10 -7.66 3.35 -3.06
N SER A 11 -8.97 3.20 -2.80
CA SER A 11 -9.74 2.07 -3.28
C SER A 11 -9.83 2.07 -4.81
N THR A 12 -10.13 3.22 -5.42
CA THR A 12 -10.22 3.38 -6.87
C THR A 12 -8.90 3.03 -7.56
N PHE A 13 -7.80 3.67 -7.16
CA PHE A 13 -6.49 3.41 -7.76
C PHE A 13 -6.06 1.95 -7.58
N SER A 14 -6.29 1.37 -6.41
CA SER A 14 -5.93 -0.03 -6.14
C SER A 14 -6.73 -1.00 -7.01
N PHE A 15 -8.01 -0.72 -7.25
CA PHE A 15 -8.85 -1.50 -8.15
C PHE A 15 -8.34 -1.40 -9.59
N GLU A 16 -8.12 -0.19 -10.11
CA GLU A 16 -7.62 0.04 -11.47
C GLU A 16 -6.26 -0.64 -11.71
N TYR A 17 -5.34 -0.48 -10.76
CA TYR A 17 -4.04 -1.14 -10.83
C TYR A 17 -4.19 -2.67 -10.82
N ALA A 18 -5.02 -3.20 -9.91
CA ALA A 18 -5.23 -4.63 -9.79
C ALA A 18 -5.86 -5.22 -11.05
N ASP A 19 -6.81 -4.52 -11.66
CA ASP A 19 -7.47 -4.96 -12.88
C ASP A 19 -6.52 -4.96 -14.08
N LYS A 20 -5.78 -3.87 -14.28
CA LYS A 20 -4.75 -3.75 -15.34
C LYS A 20 -3.65 -4.81 -15.21
N ASN A 21 -3.29 -5.18 -13.98
CA ASN A 21 -2.22 -6.14 -13.70
C ASN A 21 -2.75 -7.52 -13.28
N ARG A 22 -4.03 -7.81 -13.49
CA ARG A 22 -4.72 -8.98 -12.93
C ARG A 22 -4.01 -10.30 -13.22
N LYS A 23 -3.54 -10.50 -14.45
CA LYS A 23 -2.79 -11.71 -14.85
C LYS A 23 -1.50 -11.88 -14.02
N LYS A 24 -0.71 -10.81 -13.89
CA LYS A 24 0.54 -10.80 -13.12
C LYS A 24 0.28 -11.02 -11.63
N LEU A 25 -0.76 -10.39 -11.08
CA LEU A 25 -1.10 -10.53 -9.67
C LEU A 25 -1.67 -11.92 -9.35
N ASN A 26 -2.49 -12.49 -10.23
CA ASN A 26 -2.97 -13.87 -10.08
C ASN A 26 -1.85 -14.91 -10.17
N ALA A 27 -0.73 -14.61 -10.85
CA ALA A 27 0.41 -15.52 -10.95
C ALA A 27 1.06 -15.85 -9.59
N TYR A 28 0.81 -15.06 -8.54
CA TYR A 28 1.22 -15.42 -7.18
C TYR A 28 0.45 -16.64 -6.63
N GLY A 29 -0.73 -16.96 -7.17
CA GLY A 29 -1.53 -18.15 -6.85
C GLY A 29 -2.23 -18.13 -5.48
N SER A 30 -1.73 -17.38 -4.50
CA SER A 30 -2.36 -17.23 -3.18
C SER A 30 -2.07 -15.88 -2.55
N GLY A 31 -2.95 -15.45 -1.63
CA GLY A 31 -2.74 -14.23 -0.84
C GLY A 31 -1.43 -14.26 -0.05
N LYS A 32 -1.04 -15.42 0.50
CA LYS A 32 0.25 -15.60 1.21
C LYS A 32 1.46 -15.32 0.32
N ASN A 33 1.46 -15.87 -0.90
CA ASN A 33 2.55 -15.65 -1.86
C ASN A 33 2.60 -14.20 -2.34
N PHE A 34 1.45 -13.58 -2.54
CA PHE A 34 1.37 -12.15 -2.84
C PHE A 34 1.92 -11.29 -1.68
N VAL A 35 1.51 -11.58 -0.44
CA VAL A 35 1.94 -10.84 0.76
C VAL A 35 3.46 -10.91 0.92
N SER A 36 4.09 -12.03 0.61
CA SER A 36 5.54 -12.20 0.71
C SER A 36 6.31 -11.69 -0.51
N GLY A 37 5.77 -11.85 -1.71
CA GLY A 37 6.48 -11.62 -2.98
C GLY A 37 6.14 -10.33 -3.73
N PHE A 38 5.04 -9.65 -3.41
CA PHE A 38 4.70 -8.37 -4.04
C PHE A 38 5.16 -7.20 -3.17
N THR A 39 5.81 -6.20 -3.77
CA THR A 39 6.25 -4.98 -3.11
C THR A 39 5.77 -3.77 -3.90
N ILE A 40 5.40 -2.71 -3.19
CA ILE A 40 5.12 -1.42 -3.82
C ILE A 40 6.47 -0.82 -4.18
N SER A 41 6.75 -0.66 -5.48
CA SER A 41 7.94 0.02 -5.99
C SER A 41 7.83 1.54 -5.81
N ASP A 42 8.95 2.25 -5.92
CA ASP A 42 8.96 3.71 -5.84
C ASP A 42 8.15 4.33 -6.98
N ALA A 43 8.26 3.76 -8.18
CA ALA A 43 7.47 4.17 -9.34
C ALA A 43 5.96 4.04 -9.08
N LEU A 44 5.50 2.89 -8.59
CA LEU A 44 4.07 2.69 -8.28
C LEU A 44 3.59 3.64 -7.18
N LEU A 45 4.43 3.90 -6.17
CA LEU A 45 4.09 4.88 -5.14
C LEU A 45 3.96 6.29 -5.74
N GLN A 46 4.88 6.72 -6.61
CA GLN A 46 4.81 8.03 -7.24
C GLN A 46 3.60 8.15 -8.18
N GLU A 47 3.26 7.09 -8.92
CA GLU A 47 2.02 7.04 -9.72
C GLU A 47 0.78 7.30 -8.84
N PHE A 48 0.72 6.65 -7.68
CA PHE A 48 -0.38 6.84 -6.74
C PHE A 48 -0.42 8.27 -6.16
N ILE A 49 0.74 8.82 -5.80
CA ILE A 49 0.85 10.20 -5.30
C ILE A 49 0.37 11.21 -6.35
N THR A 50 0.81 11.04 -7.60
CA THR A 50 0.38 11.90 -8.72
C THR A 50 -1.12 11.77 -8.97
N PHE A 51 -1.67 10.55 -8.90
CA PHE A 51 -3.11 10.33 -8.99
C PHE A 51 -3.88 11.10 -7.91
N LEU A 52 -3.39 11.10 -6.67
CA LEU A 52 -4.00 11.87 -5.59
C LEU A 52 -3.93 13.37 -5.84
N ASP A 53 -2.78 13.89 -6.26
CA ASP A 53 -2.61 15.31 -6.55
C ASP A 53 -3.58 15.79 -7.65
N ASN A 54 -3.71 15.01 -8.72
CA ASN A 54 -4.65 15.28 -9.82
C ASN A 54 -6.13 15.26 -9.38
N ASN A 55 -6.44 14.55 -8.30
CA ASN A 55 -7.78 14.50 -7.70
C ASN A 55 -7.95 15.52 -6.55
N GLY A 56 -7.09 16.55 -6.49
CA GLY A 56 -7.19 17.65 -5.52
C GLY A 56 -6.66 17.31 -4.13
N VAL A 57 -5.98 16.17 -3.99
CA VAL A 57 -5.47 15.66 -2.72
C VAL A 57 -3.96 15.93 -2.65
N LYS A 58 -3.61 17.16 -2.26
CA LYS A 58 -2.22 17.66 -2.19
C LYS A 58 -1.39 16.90 -1.15
N LYS A 59 -0.10 16.66 -1.47
CA LYS A 59 0.91 16.07 -0.56
C LYS A 59 0.92 16.77 0.82
N ASP A 60 0.74 18.08 0.83
CA ASP A 60 0.91 18.92 2.02
C ASP A 60 -0.35 18.91 2.90
N ALA A 61 -1.53 18.73 2.28
CA ALA A 61 -2.84 18.63 2.96
C ALA A 61 -2.98 17.37 3.83
N TRP A 62 -1.97 16.52 3.84
CA TRP A 62 -1.96 15.23 4.52
C TRP A 62 -1.24 15.21 5.84
N GLY A 63 -0.42 16.21 6.15
CA GLY A 63 0.57 16.05 7.21
C GLY A 63 1.33 14.73 6.98
N LEU A 64 2.09 14.64 5.89
CA LEU A 64 2.94 13.48 5.53
C LEU A 64 4.09 13.22 6.53
N ASN A 65 3.85 13.45 7.82
CA ASN A 65 4.48 12.72 8.91
C ASN A 65 3.93 11.27 9.01
N ARG A 66 2.94 10.89 8.19
CA ARG A 66 2.68 9.47 7.87
C ARG A 66 3.83 8.95 7.01
N SER A 67 4.68 8.12 7.62
CA SER A 67 5.80 7.51 6.90
C SER A 67 5.31 6.84 5.60
N GLU A 68 6.07 7.03 4.53
CA GLU A 68 5.93 6.38 3.22
C GLU A 68 5.53 4.89 3.33
N LYS A 69 6.09 4.21 4.34
CA LYS A 69 5.80 2.83 4.72
C LYS A 69 4.31 2.58 4.94
N GLY A 70 3.61 3.48 5.62
CA GLY A 70 2.17 3.35 5.88
C GLY A 70 1.32 3.45 4.61
N ILE A 71 1.69 4.34 3.69
CA ILE A 71 1.00 4.47 2.39
C ILE A 71 1.23 3.22 1.55
N ARG A 72 2.48 2.75 1.46
CA ARG A 72 2.81 1.50 0.75
C ARG A 72 2.05 0.30 1.33
N LEU A 73 1.93 0.23 2.65
CA LEU A 73 1.21 -0.85 3.32
C LEU A 73 -0.27 -0.85 2.96
N GLN A 74 -0.92 0.31 3.04
CA GLN A 74 -2.34 0.47 2.70
C GLN A 74 -2.58 0.19 1.22
N LEU A 75 -1.75 0.73 0.34
CA LEU A 75 -1.82 0.48 -1.10
C LEU A 75 -1.65 -1.01 -1.43
N LYS A 76 -0.66 -1.67 -0.85
CA LYS A 76 -0.45 -3.11 -1.02
C LYS A 76 -1.65 -3.92 -0.54
N ALA A 77 -2.21 -3.59 0.62
CA ALA A 77 -3.36 -4.30 1.17
C ALA A 77 -4.55 -4.18 0.23
N TYR A 78 -4.89 -2.96 -0.23
CA TYR A 78 -6.03 -2.74 -1.12
C TYR A 78 -5.83 -3.39 -2.49
N ILE A 79 -4.62 -3.40 -3.06
CA ILE A 79 -4.32 -4.17 -4.29
C ILE A 79 -4.55 -5.67 -4.03
N GLY A 80 -4.01 -6.19 -2.92
CA GLY A 80 -4.18 -7.59 -2.54
C GLY A 80 -5.64 -7.99 -2.35
N ARG A 81 -6.47 -7.10 -1.80
CA ARG A 81 -7.92 -7.31 -1.63
C ARG A 81 -8.63 -7.54 -2.95
N ASN A 82 -8.27 -6.80 -4.00
CA ASN A 82 -8.92 -6.90 -5.30
C ASN A 82 -8.66 -8.23 -6.04
N ILE A 83 -7.64 -8.98 -5.61
CA ILE A 83 -7.23 -10.23 -6.25
C ILE A 83 -7.49 -11.44 -5.34
N PHE A 84 -7.12 -11.33 -4.06
CA PHE A 84 -7.13 -12.42 -3.08
C PHE A 84 -8.07 -12.17 -1.91
N ASN A 85 -8.95 -11.15 -1.99
CA ASN A 85 -9.90 -10.80 -0.93
C ASN A 85 -9.19 -10.63 0.43
N ASN A 86 -9.75 -11.23 1.48
CA ASN A 86 -9.24 -11.13 2.85
C ASN A 86 -7.81 -11.67 2.99
N ASP A 87 -7.43 -12.69 2.21
CA ASP A 87 -6.11 -13.33 2.27
C ASP A 87 -4.99 -12.44 1.73
N GLY A 88 -5.33 -11.51 0.82
CA GLY A 88 -4.40 -10.49 0.32
C GLY A 88 -4.43 -9.18 1.11
N PHE A 89 -5.40 -9.00 2.01
CA PHE A 89 -5.66 -7.73 2.70
C PHE A 89 -5.15 -7.73 4.15
N TYR A 90 -5.73 -8.57 5.00
CA TYR A 90 -5.46 -8.55 6.44
C TYR A 90 -4.01 -8.91 6.78
N PRO A 91 -3.38 -9.92 6.15
CA PRO A 91 -1.99 -10.24 6.46
C PRO A 91 -1.05 -9.07 6.16
N VAL A 92 -1.31 -8.30 5.08
CA VAL A 92 -0.53 -7.10 4.75
C VAL A 92 -0.65 -6.07 5.86
N LEU A 93 -1.88 -5.72 6.29
CA LEU A 93 -2.09 -4.73 7.34
C LEU A 93 -1.44 -5.15 8.67
N HIS A 94 -1.50 -6.44 9.01
CA HIS A 94 -0.87 -7.00 10.21
C HIS A 94 0.66 -7.16 10.08
N THR A 95 1.24 -6.99 8.88
CA THR A 95 2.70 -7.01 8.70
C THR A 95 3.37 -5.78 9.32
N SER A 96 2.60 -4.68 9.49
CA SER A 96 3.08 -3.42 10.10
C SER A 96 3.71 -3.61 11.48
N ASP A 97 3.12 -4.48 12.31
CA ASP A 97 3.57 -4.73 13.69
C ASP A 97 4.98 -5.31 13.78
N LYS A 98 5.42 -6.05 12.75
CA LYS A 98 6.76 -6.67 12.73
C LYS A 98 7.81 -5.80 12.06
N THR A 99 7.45 -5.10 10.98
CA THR A 99 8.41 -4.30 10.19
C THR A 99 8.76 -2.97 10.87
N ILE A 100 7.81 -2.34 11.59
CA ILE A 100 8.09 -1.13 12.38
C ILE A 100 9.02 -1.47 13.55
N LYS A 101 8.77 -2.58 14.28
CA LYS A 101 9.66 -3.05 15.36
C LYS A 101 11.09 -3.31 14.85
N LYS A 102 11.26 -3.97 13.71
CA LYS A 102 12.58 -4.25 13.13
C LYS A 102 13.31 -2.99 12.68
N ALA A 103 12.59 -2.03 12.09
CA ALA A 103 13.19 -0.75 11.68
C ALA A 103 13.62 0.09 12.89
N LEU A 104 12.85 0.06 13.99
CA LEU A 104 13.23 0.70 15.25
C LEU A 104 14.40 -0.03 15.94
N GLU A 105 14.48 -1.36 15.88
CA GLU A 105 15.65 -2.12 16.38
C GLU A 105 16.93 -1.81 15.60
N VAL A 106 16.86 -1.70 14.28
CA VAL A 106 18.03 -1.40 13.44
C VAL A 106 18.49 0.04 13.63
N LEU A 107 17.56 0.98 13.79
CA LEU A 107 17.90 2.39 14.09
C LEU A 107 18.34 2.60 15.55
N GLY A 108 17.90 1.75 16.48
CA GLY A 108 18.32 1.78 17.90
C GLY A 108 19.65 1.08 18.19
N LYS A 109 20.21 0.33 17.23
CA LYS A 109 21.52 -0.34 17.33
C LYS A 109 22.66 0.42 16.65
N ALA A 110 22.41 1.59 16.09
CA ALA A 110 23.45 2.53 15.73
C ALA A 110 23.77 3.44 16.92
N ARG A 111 24.43 2.88 17.95
CA ARG A 111 25.04 3.65 19.03
C ARG A 111 26.38 3.05 19.41
#